data_AF-A0A8T3NJF5-F1
#
_entry.id   AF-A0A8T3NJF5-F1
#
_cell.length_a   1.000
_cell.length_b   1.000
_cell.length_c   1.000
_cell.angle_alpha   90.00
_cell.angle_beta   90.00
_cell.angle_gamma   90.00
#
_symmetry.space_group_name_H-M   'P 1'
#
loop_
_entity.id
_entity.type
_entity.pdbx_description
1 polymer ?
#
loop_
_entity_poly.entity_id
_entity_poly.type
_entity_poly.pdbx_seq_one_letter_code
_entity_poly.pdbx_strand_id
1 'polypeptide(L)'
;MADRDVAAPTRIPVAEPEGPEPDWANDPELVPLAEAFLRRSMQREDTLMLAGYVTSLRKLGMDVGPVYERAREEFPEMPTLAELDAKIAAARAR
;
A
#
# COMPACT_ATOMS: atom_id res chain seq x y z
N MET A 1 2.71 56.54 -5.24
CA MET A 1 2.06 55.22 -5.40
C MET A 1 3.05 54.34 -6.14
N ALA A 2 3.50 53.25 -5.55
CA ALA A 2 4.41 52.29 -6.17
C ALA A 2 3.66 50.96 -6.30
N ASP A 3 3.47 50.52 -7.54
CA ASP A 3 2.87 49.23 -7.87
C ASP A 3 3.88 48.13 -7.55
N ARG A 4 3.50 47.18 -6.69
CA ARG A 4 4.31 46.01 -6.39
C ARG A 4 4.02 44.95 -7.44
N ASP A 5 4.92 44.85 -8.41
CA ASP A 5 4.97 43.74 -9.35
C ASP A 5 5.23 42.42 -8.58
N VAL A 6 4.16 41.66 -8.33
CA VAL A 6 4.22 40.34 -7.70
C VAL A 6 4.51 39.33 -8.81
N ALA A 7 5.77 38.94 -8.96
CA ALA A 7 6.17 37.89 -9.89
C ALA A 7 5.35 36.61 -9.62
N ALA A 8 4.72 36.07 -10.67
CA ALA A 8 3.91 34.86 -10.57
C ALA A 8 4.78 33.67 -10.09
N PRO A 9 4.23 32.77 -9.24
CA PRO A 9 4.99 31.62 -8.74
C PRO A 9 5.32 30.67 -9.90
N THR A 10 6.61 30.54 -10.21
CA THR A 10 7.14 29.58 -11.17
C THR A 10 6.75 28.17 -10.74
N ARG A 11 5.86 27.51 -11.49
CA ARG A 11 5.59 26.09 -11.33
C ARG A 11 6.81 25.31 -11.83
N ILE A 12 7.43 24.53 -10.95
CA ILE A 12 8.45 23.56 -11.35
C ILE A 12 7.73 22.41 -12.05
N PRO A 13 8.04 22.11 -13.33
CA PRO A 13 7.52 20.91 -13.97
C PRO A 13 8.13 19.70 -13.27
N VAL A 14 7.29 18.90 -12.60
CA VAL A 14 7.70 17.56 -12.16
C VAL A 14 7.77 16.73 -13.42
N ALA A 15 8.98 16.45 -13.90
CA ALA A 15 9.19 15.49 -14.98
C ALA A 15 8.70 14.12 -14.49
N GLU A 16 7.73 13.55 -15.20
CA GLU A 16 7.34 12.15 -14.99
C GLU A 16 8.57 11.29 -15.34
N PRO A 17 9.06 10.44 -14.42
CA PRO A 17 10.25 9.64 -14.69
C PRO A 17 9.93 8.66 -15.82
N GLU A 18 10.49 8.90 -17.01
CA GLU A 18 10.48 7.96 -18.13
C GLU A 18 11.44 6.80 -17.81
N GLY A 19 10.92 5.77 -17.15
CA GLY A 19 11.61 4.52 -16.86
C GLY A 19 10.59 3.39 -16.68
N PRO A 20 10.99 2.11 -16.83
CA PRO A 20 10.09 1.00 -16.51
C PRO A 20 9.60 1.16 -15.07
N GLU A 21 8.30 0.95 -14.83
CA GLU A 21 7.76 0.96 -13.47
C GLU A 21 8.63 0.03 -12.61
N PRO A 22 9.13 0.51 -11.45
CA PRO A 22 9.99 -0.30 -10.61
C PRO A 22 9.24 -1.57 -10.22
N ASP A 23 9.87 -2.72 -10.43
CA ASP A 23 9.32 -4.02 -10.02
C ASP A 23 9.45 -4.17 -8.50
N TRP A 24 8.53 -3.52 -7.78
CA TRP A 24 8.45 -3.57 -6.33
C TRP A 24 7.99 -4.94 -5.81
N ALA A 25 7.55 -5.85 -6.69
CA ALA A 25 7.00 -7.14 -6.28
C ALA A 25 8.07 -8.03 -5.61
N ASN A 26 9.34 -7.84 -5.97
CA ASN A 26 10.45 -8.65 -5.47
C ASN A 26 11.57 -7.80 -4.83
N ASP A 27 11.29 -6.54 -4.52
CA ASP A 27 12.28 -5.65 -3.91
C ASP A 27 12.69 -6.20 -2.52
N PRO A 28 13.97 -6.55 -2.33
CA PRO A 28 14.45 -7.19 -1.10
C PRO A 28 14.37 -6.26 0.12
N GLU A 29 14.28 -4.94 -0.07
CA GLU A 29 14.10 -3.98 1.02
C GLU A 29 12.61 -3.79 1.37
N LEU A 30 11.72 -3.82 0.38
CA LEU A 30 10.29 -3.58 0.60
C LEU A 30 9.53 -4.81 1.08
N VAL A 31 9.89 -6.02 0.63
CA VAL A 31 9.22 -7.25 1.03
C VAL A 31 9.24 -7.45 2.56
N PRO A 32 10.37 -7.31 3.28
CA PRO A 32 10.40 -7.42 4.74
C PRO A 32 9.58 -6.35 5.45
N LEU A 33 9.53 -5.13 4.91
CA LEU A 33 8.73 -4.03 5.47
C LEU A 33 7.23 -4.33 5.33
N ALA A 34 6.79 -4.76 4.16
CA ALA A 34 5.41 -5.17 3.92
C ALA A 34 5.00 -6.30 4.86
N GLU A 35 5.86 -7.30 5.05
CA GLU A 35 5.62 -8.40 5.97
C GLU A 35 5.48 -7.91 7.41
N ALA A 36 6.37 -7.02 7.87
CA ALA A 36 6.30 -6.45 9.22
C ALA A 36 5.00 -5.66 9.45
N PHE A 37 4.52 -4.89 8.46
CA PHE A 37 3.24 -4.16 8.55
C PHE A 37 2.05 -5.10 8.63
N LEU A 38 2.04 -6.17 7.84
CA LEU A 38 0.99 -7.19 7.87
C LEU A 38 0.96 -7.90 9.23
N ARG A 39 2.10 -8.38 9.72
CA ARG A 39 2.22 -9.03 11.04
C ARG A 39 1.76 -8.10 12.17
N ARG A 40 2.20 -6.83 12.18
CA ARG A 40 1.77 -5.85 13.18
C ARG A 40 0.26 -5.61 13.17
N SER A 41 -0.35 -5.68 11.99
CA SER A 41 -1.81 -5.51 11.83
C SER A 41 -2.57 -6.74 12.31
N MET A 42 -2.05 -7.93 12.01
CA MET A 42 -2.57 -9.22 12.49
C MET A 42 -2.49 -9.34 14.01
N GLN A 43 -1.37 -8.97 14.63
CA GLN A 43 -1.21 -8.95 16.11
C GLN A 43 -2.22 -8.05 16.83
N ARG A 44 -2.74 -7.03 16.15
CA ARG A 44 -3.76 -6.12 16.70
C ARG A 44 -5.18 -6.58 16.43
N GLU A 45 -5.35 -7.71 15.74
CA GLU A 45 -6.63 -8.26 15.26
C GLU A 45 -7.46 -7.25 14.43
N ASP A 46 -6.81 -6.22 13.88
CA ASP A 46 -7.48 -5.13 13.17
C ASP A 46 -7.66 -5.49 11.69
N THR A 47 -8.74 -6.21 11.43
CA THR A 47 -9.08 -6.71 10.09
C THR A 47 -9.29 -5.58 9.07
N LEU A 48 -9.79 -4.40 9.48
CA LEU A 48 -10.00 -3.28 8.57
C LEU A 48 -8.68 -2.62 8.18
N MET A 49 -7.79 -2.41 9.15
CA MET A 49 -6.46 -1.92 8.89
C MET A 49 -5.67 -2.89 8.01
N LEU A 50 -5.77 -4.20 8.27
CA LEU A 50 -5.15 -5.24 7.46
C LEU A 50 -5.63 -5.20 6.00
N ALA A 51 -6.94 -5.10 5.76
CA ALA A 51 -7.51 -4.94 4.43
C ALA A 51 -7.01 -3.68 3.72
N GLY A 52 -6.86 -2.57 4.46
CA GLY A 52 -6.28 -1.33 3.97
C GLY A 52 -4.82 -1.50 3.51
N TYR A 53 -3.99 -2.17 4.31
CA TYR A 53 -2.60 -2.46 3.96
C TYR A 53 -2.48 -3.36 2.74
N VAL A 54 -3.25 -4.46 2.67
CA VAL A 54 -3.29 -5.34 1.50
C VAL A 54 -3.64 -4.57 0.23
N THR A 55 -4.63 -3.66 0.31
CA THR A 55 -5.00 -2.79 -0.82
C THR A 55 -3.87 -1.86 -1.23
N SER A 56 -3.21 -1.21 -0.26
CA SER A 56 -2.11 -0.27 -0.52
C SER A 56 -0.89 -0.96 -1.13
N LEU A 57 -0.51 -2.13 -0.64
CA LEU A 57 0.61 -2.91 -1.18
C LEU A 57 0.37 -3.32 -2.63
N ARG A 58 -0.85 -3.80 -2.97
CA ARG A 58 -1.20 -4.11 -4.36
C ARG A 58 -1.18 -2.89 -5.28
N LYS A 59 -1.61 -1.72 -4.79
CA LYS A 59 -1.52 -0.45 -5.55
C LYS A 59 -0.08 -0.03 -5.84
N LEU A 60 0.86 -0.45 -5.00
CA LEU A 60 2.29 -0.25 -5.21
C LEU A 60 2.90 -1.32 -6.12
N GLY A 61 2.09 -2.19 -6.74
CA GLY A 61 2.58 -3.25 -7.63
C GLY A 61 3.14 -4.47 -6.92
N MET A 62 3.01 -4.56 -5.60
CA MET A 62 3.55 -5.70 -4.84
C MET A 62 2.66 -6.94 -4.96
N ASP A 63 3.28 -8.10 -5.16
CA ASP A 63 2.60 -9.39 -5.00
C ASP A 63 2.44 -9.72 -3.51
N VAL A 64 1.24 -9.43 -2.99
CA VAL A 64 0.91 -9.60 -1.57
C VAL A 64 0.69 -11.07 -1.20
N GLY A 65 0.44 -11.95 -2.17
CA GLY A 65 0.13 -13.37 -1.91
C GLY A 65 1.18 -14.05 -1.01
N PRO A 66 2.44 -14.14 -1.48
CA PRO A 66 3.50 -14.82 -0.73
C PRO A 66 3.84 -14.16 0.61
N VAL A 67 3.72 -12.84 0.71
CA VAL A 67 4.04 -12.07 1.92
C VAL A 67 2.96 -12.26 2.98
N TYR A 68 1.70 -12.28 2.55
CA TYR A 68 0.56 -12.48 3.44
C TYR A 68 0.47 -13.91 3.95
N GLU A 69 0.70 -14.90 3.10
CA GLU A 69 0.70 -16.31 3.50
C GLU A 69 1.75 -16.58 4.57
N ARG A 70 2.99 -16.09 4.39
CA ARG A 70 4.04 -16.15 5.41
C ARG A 70 3.65 -15.47 6.72
N ALA A 71 3.08 -14.26 6.65
CA ALA A 71 2.59 -13.59 7.86
C ALA A 71 1.47 -14.40 8.55
N ARG A 72 0.59 -15.06 7.79
CA ARG A 72 -0.54 -15.84 8.31
C ARG A 72 -0.14 -17.20 8.89
N GLU A 73 1.03 -17.74 8.57
CA GLU A 73 1.59 -18.91 9.27
C GLU A 73 1.75 -18.64 10.78
N GLU A 74 2.08 -17.39 11.15
CA GLU A 74 2.21 -16.94 12.54
C GLU A 74 0.87 -16.55 13.18
N PHE A 75 -0.15 -16.25 12.36
CA PHE A 75 -1.48 -15.78 12.80
C PHE A 75 -2.61 -16.51 12.03
N PRO A 76 -2.77 -17.84 12.21
CA PRO A 76 -3.69 -18.65 11.40
C PRO A 76 -5.17 -18.29 11.57
N GLU A 77 -5.55 -17.68 12.70
CA GLU A 77 -6.88 -17.17 13.00
C GLU A 77 -7.29 -15.95 12.16
N MET A 78 -6.32 -15.30 11.52
CA MET A 78 -6.58 -14.14 10.68
C MET A 78 -7.30 -14.55 9.38
N PRO A 79 -8.11 -13.63 8.81
CA PRO A 79 -8.81 -13.91 7.55
C PRO A 79 -7.84 -14.32 6.44
N THR A 80 -8.32 -15.05 5.45
CA THR A 80 -7.60 -15.26 4.19
C THR A 80 -7.58 -13.96 3.36
N LEU A 81 -6.68 -13.89 2.37
CA LEU A 81 -6.71 -12.80 1.39
C LEU A 81 -8.07 -12.70 0.68
N ALA A 82 -8.67 -13.84 0.33
CA ALA A 82 -9.99 -13.87 -0.32
C ALA A 82 -11.09 -13.28 0.57
N GLU A 83 -11.06 -13.55 1.88
CA GLU A 83 -12.01 -12.98 2.84
C GLU A 83 -11.79 -11.48 3.05
N LEU A 84 -10.53 -11.01 3.06
CA LEU A 84 -10.23 -9.58 3.07
C LEU A 84 -10.75 -8.91 1.79
N ASP A 85 -10.59 -9.54 0.64
CA ASP A 85 -11.06 -9.03 -0.65
C ASP A 85 -12.58 -8.92 -0.70
N ALA A 86 -13.29 -9.92 -0.17
CA ALA A 86 -14.73 -9.87 -0.01
C ALA A 86 -15.17 -8.71 0.92
N LYS A 87 -14.45 -8.48 2.03
CA LYS A 87 -14.72 -7.34 2.93
C LYS A 87 -14.48 -5.99 2.25
N ILE A 88 -13.40 -5.86 1.48
CA ILE A 88 -13.09 -4.63 0.72
C ILE A 88 -14.17 -4.37 -0.34
N ALA A 89 -14.57 -5.39 -1.09
CA ALA A 89 -15.61 -5.28 -2.10
C ALA A 89 -16.96 -4.87 -1.48
N ALA A 90 -17.34 -5.50 -0.36
CA ALA A 90 -18.57 -5.17 0.37
C ALA A 90 -18.57 -3.74 0.92
N ALA A 91 -17.41 -3.22 1.34
CA ALA A 91 -17.28 -1.84 1.82
C ALA A 91 -17.41 -0.81 0.68
N ARG A 92 -17.00 -1.14 -0.55
CA ARG A 92 -17.10 -0.26 -1.73
C ARG A 92 -18.50 -0.20 -2.35
N ALA A 93 -19.34 -1.21 -2.11
CA ALA A 93 -20.69 -1.29 -2.65
C ALA A 93 -21.74 -0.54 -1.82
N ARG A 94 -21.32 0.08 -0.70
CA ARG A 94 -22.14 0.91 0.19
C ARG A 94 -21.95 2.38 -0.12
#